data_AF-A0A2E7HU55-F1
#
_entry.id   AF-A0A2E7HU55-F1
#
_cell.length_a   1.000
_cell.length_b   1.000
_cell.length_c   1.000
_cell.angle_alpha   90.00
_cell.angle_beta   90.00
_cell.angle_gamma   90.00
#
_symmetry.space_group_name_H-M   'P 1'
#
loop_
_entity.id
_entity.type
_entity.pdbx_description
1 polymer ?
#
loop_
_entity_poly.entity_id
_entity_poly.type
_entity_poly.pdbx_seq_one_letter_code
_entity_poly.pdbx_strand_id
1 'polypeptide(L)'
;MLPVLVCAGCLVIILFVYLKTRTKSERKAFAVPNNQSIKPVRNEGSEPLDPDSGQTALDQGLLPWHALFESTVLDFIEFSDHLVEAIDSGRLLEDMKGVDVFEANETLEFQRAASEHPSPEMGAELSALLAAVSSSLHAYLRGDTDLTKQQQSVYSEYREMWFQRLRQFPQDIDRIIRLRRA
;
A
#
# COMPACT_ATOMS: atom_id res chain seq x y z
N MET A 1 -6.45 30.61 36.25
CA MET A 1 -7.58 29.67 36.42
C MET A 1 -8.07 29.08 35.09
N LEU A 2 -8.11 29.84 33.99
CA LEU A 2 -8.47 29.30 32.65
C LEU A 2 -7.64 28.11 32.12
N PRO A 3 -6.30 28.10 32.19
CA PRO A 3 -5.52 27.03 31.56
C PRO A 3 -5.68 25.67 32.27
N VAL A 4 -5.90 25.67 33.58
CA VAL A 4 -6.16 24.45 34.36
C VAL A 4 -7.51 23.83 33.99
N LEU A 5 -8.52 24.67 33.73
CA LEU A 5 -9.84 24.23 33.26
C LEU A 5 -9.78 23.59 31.86
N VAL A 6 -8.97 24.14 30.96
CA VAL A 6 -8.77 23.57 29.62
C VAL A 6 -8.08 22.21 29.71
N CYS A 7 -7.01 22.09 30.49
CA CYS A 7 -6.32 20.81 30.70
C CYS A 7 -7.24 19.75 31.33
N ALA A 8 -8.06 20.14 32.31
CA ALA A 8 -9.04 19.25 32.92
C ALA A 8 -10.09 18.78 31.91
N GLY A 9 -10.57 19.67 31.03
CA GLY A 9 -11.49 19.31 29.95
C GLY A 9 -10.88 18.31 28.97
N CYS A 10 -9.63 18.52 28.54
CA CYS A 10 -8.94 17.61 27.63
C CYS A 10 -8.75 16.21 28.23
N LEU A 11 -8.39 16.11 29.51
CA LEU A 11 -8.23 14.82 30.20
C LEU A 11 -9.55 14.04 30.29
N VAL A 12 -10.68 14.72 30.52
CA VAL A 12 -12.00 14.08 30.58
C VAL A 12 -12.38 13.50 29.21
N ILE A 13 -12.11 14.23 28.11
CA ILE A 13 -12.39 13.74 26.75
C ILE A 13 -11.56 12.50 26.44
N ILE A 14 -10.26 12.52 26.75
CA ILE A 14 -9.36 11.37 26.56
C ILE A 14 -9.85 10.16 27.37
N LEU A 15 -10.23 10.37 28.63
CA LEU A 15 -10.75 9.30 29.49
C LEU A 15 -12.05 8.71 28.92
N PHE A 16 -12.93 9.54 28.39
CA PHE A 16 -14.20 9.13 27.81
C PHE A 16 -14.01 8.31 26.53
N VAL A 17 -13.11 8.74 25.64
CA VAL A 17 -12.75 7.98 24.43
C VAL A 17 -12.13 6.64 24.83
N TYR A 18 -11.18 6.65 25.77
CA TYR A 18 -10.49 5.45 26.24
C TYR A 18 -11.45 4.41 26.82
N LEU A 19 -12.39 4.82 27.67
CA LEU A 19 -13.41 3.94 28.24
C LEU A 19 -14.36 3.38 27.16
N LYS A 20 -14.75 4.21 26.19
CA LYS A 20 -15.64 3.79 25.09
C LYS A 20 -14.96 2.85 24.09
N THR A 21 -13.65 2.98 23.88
CA THR A 21 -12.88 2.03 23.06
C THR A 21 -12.69 0.68 23.77
N ARG A 22 -12.65 0.64 25.10
CA ARG A 22 -12.47 -0.61 25.86
C ARG A 22 -13.70 -1.52 25.83
N THR A 23 -14.91 -0.97 25.68
CA THR A 23 -16.15 -1.78 25.69
C THR A 23 -16.45 -2.48 24.37
N LYS A 24 -15.71 -2.19 23.28
CA LYS A 24 -15.94 -2.81 21.96
C LYS A 24 -14.97 -3.95 21.60
N SER A 25 -14.07 -4.35 22.50
CA SER A 25 -13.13 -5.44 22.21
C SER A 25 -13.62 -6.76 22.84
N GLU A 26 -14.73 -7.30 22.35
CA GLU A 26 -14.90 -8.74 22.36
C GLU A 26 -14.05 -9.30 21.22
N ARG A 27 -12.87 -9.82 21.57
CA ARG A 27 -12.04 -10.60 20.66
C ARG A 27 -12.83 -11.85 20.28
N LYS A 28 -13.42 -11.88 19.08
CA LYS A 28 -13.80 -13.14 18.44
C LYS A 28 -12.51 -13.94 18.21
N ALA A 29 -12.29 -14.94 19.05
CA ALA A 29 -11.21 -15.90 18.88
C ALA A 29 -11.39 -16.62 17.55
N PHE A 30 -10.38 -16.55 16.69
CA PHE A 30 -10.25 -17.43 15.53
C PHE A 30 -10.13 -18.87 16.05
N ALA A 31 -11.19 -19.65 15.91
CA ALA A 31 -11.16 -21.08 16.15
C ALA A 31 -10.53 -21.75 14.92
N VAL A 32 -9.27 -22.13 15.04
CA VAL A 32 -8.59 -23.04 14.11
C VAL A 32 -9.24 -24.42 14.26
N PRO A 33 -9.84 -25.01 13.21
CA PRO A 33 -10.36 -26.37 13.31
C PRO A 33 -9.19 -27.36 13.43
N ASN A 34 -9.25 -28.12 14.51
CA ASN A 34 -8.32 -29.17 14.89
C ASN A 34 -8.25 -30.27 13.81
N ASN A 35 -7.08 -30.43 13.21
CA ASN A 35 -6.67 -31.62 12.47
C ASN A 35 -6.58 -32.79 13.46
N GLN A 36 -7.56 -33.70 13.44
CA GLN A 36 -7.40 -35.16 13.60
C GLN A 36 -8.75 -35.86 13.78
N SER A 37 -9.17 -36.63 12.78
CA SER A 37 -9.67 -38.00 12.98
C SER A 37 -9.90 -38.67 11.62
N ILE A 38 -9.05 -39.64 11.32
CA ILE A 38 -9.19 -40.57 10.21
C ILE A 38 -10.35 -41.52 10.53
N LYS A 39 -11.35 -41.61 9.62
CA LYS A 39 -12.02 -42.89 9.30
C LYS A 39 -12.36 -42.94 7.81
N PRO A 40 -12.11 -44.07 7.12
CA PRO A 40 -12.35 -44.18 5.69
C PRO A 40 -13.81 -44.59 5.46
N VAL A 41 -14.58 -43.79 4.72
CA VAL A 41 -15.83 -44.28 4.13
C VAL A 41 -15.92 -43.81 2.68
N ARG A 42 -16.12 -44.82 1.86
CA ARG A 42 -16.18 -44.89 0.42
C ARG A 42 -17.53 -44.35 -0.11
N ASN A 43 -17.45 -43.71 -1.28
CA ASN A 43 -18.42 -43.67 -2.38
C ASN A 43 -19.49 -42.54 -2.46
N GLU A 44 -19.38 -41.87 -3.63
CA GLU A 44 -20.37 -41.29 -4.56
C GLU A 44 -20.91 -39.89 -4.27
N GLY A 45 -20.49 -38.93 -5.11
CA GLY A 45 -21.01 -37.57 -5.17
C GLY A 45 -19.93 -36.49 -5.25
N SER A 46 -18.98 -36.63 -6.16
CA SER A 46 -18.04 -35.54 -6.48
C SER A 46 -18.64 -34.70 -7.62
N GLU A 47 -19.46 -33.70 -7.28
CA GLU A 47 -19.47 -32.50 -8.10
C GLU A 47 -18.10 -31.83 -7.91
N PRO A 48 -17.34 -31.53 -8.97
CA PRO A 48 -16.14 -30.72 -8.83
C PRO A 48 -16.59 -29.31 -8.47
N LEU A 49 -16.17 -28.81 -7.32
CA LEU A 49 -16.11 -27.37 -7.09
C LEU A 49 -15.04 -26.84 -8.05
N ASP A 50 -15.48 -26.24 -9.15
CA ASP A 50 -14.60 -25.63 -10.15
C ASP A 50 -13.68 -24.60 -9.47
N PRO A 51 -12.35 -24.79 -9.46
CA PRO A 51 -11.39 -23.78 -8.99
C PRO A 51 -11.32 -22.56 -9.92
N ASP A 52 -12.06 -22.56 -11.02
CA ASP A 52 -11.94 -21.62 -12.13
C ASP A 52 -12.76 -20.33 -11.93
N SER A 53 -13.74 -20.34 -11.03
CA SER A 53 -14.67 -19.20 -10.87
C SER A 53 -14.00 -17.95 -10.27
N GLY A 54 -13.01 -18.14 -9.38
CA GLY A 54 -12.30 -17.03 -8.73
C GLY A 54 -11.18 -16.43 -9.61
N GLN A 55 -10.48 -17.29 -10.36
CA GLN A 55 -9.39 -16.89 -11.25
C GLN A 55 -9.93 -16.11 -12.46
N THR A 56 -11.03 -16.59 -13.05
CA THR A 56 -11.68 -15.94 -14.19
C THR A 56 -12.23 -14.55 -13.83
N ALA A 57 -12.74 -14.36 -12.60
CA ALA A 57 -13.24 -13.06 -12.15
C ALA A 57 -12.11 -12.05 -11.86
N LEU A 58 -10.98 -12.51 -11.31
CA LEU A 58 -9.76 -11.72 -11.16
C LEU A 58 -9.22 -11.27 -12.52
N ASP A 59 -9.13 -12.19 -13.48
CA ASP A 59 -8.64 -11.89 -14.83
C ASP A 59 -9.57 -10.91 -15.58
N GLN A 60 -10.88 -10.97 -15.34
CA GLN A 60 -11.87 -10.05 -15.92
C GLN A 60 -11.76 -8.62 -15.39
N GLY A 61 -11.44 -8.43 -14.11
CA GLY A 61 -11.25 -7.10 -13.52
C GLY A 61 -9.88 -6.50 -13.79
N LEU A 62 -8.88 -7.35 -14.03
CA LEU A 62 -7.48 -6.95 -14.11
C LEU A 62 -7.12 -6.26 -15.43
N LEU A 63 -7.59 -6.78 -16.56
CA LEU A 63 -7.35 -6.14 -17.86
C LEU A 63 -7.90 -4.69 -17.94
N PRO A 64 -9.15 -4.41 -17.52
CA PRO A 64 -9.65 -3.04 -17.43
C PRO A 64 -8.85 -2.17 -16.45
N TRP A 65 -8.43 -2.72 -15.31
CA TRP A 65 -7.60 -1.98 -14.35
C TRP A 65 -6.27 -1.55 -14.96
N HIS A 66 -5.58 -2.46 -15.66
CA HIS A 66 -4.33 -2.15 -16.36
C HIS A 66 -4.50 -1.05 -17.41
N ALA A 67 -5.57 -1.13 -18.21
CA ALA A 67 -5.86 -0.12 -19.22
C ALA A 67 -6.10 1.28 -18.62
N LEU A 68 -6.58 1.36 -17.38
CA LEU A 68 -6.86 2.62 -16.68
C LEU A 68 -5.66 3.14 -15.88
N PHE A 69 -4.91 2.27 -15.23
CA PHE A 69 -3.98 2.66 -14.16
C PHE A 69 -2.53 2.26 -14.38
N GLU A 70 -2.19 1.45 -15.40
CA GLU A 70 -0.79 1.04 -15.63
C GLU A 70 0.13 2.24 -15.82
N SER A 71 -0.27 3.21 -16.64
CA SER A 71 0.50 4.44 -16.85
C SER A 71 0.66 5.22 -15.54
N THR A 72 -0.41 5.35 -14.74
CA THR A 72 -0.38 6.04 -13.44
C THR A 72 0.61 5.39 -12.48
N VAL A 73 0.64 4.06 -12.43
CA VAL A 73 1.59 3.32 -11.58
C VAL A 73 3.03 3.50 -12.08
N LEU A 74 3.26 3.44 -13.38
CA LEU A 74 4.59 3.65 -13.96
C LEU A 74 5.08 5.09 -13.78
N ASP A 75 4.21 6.08 -13.96
CA ASP A 75 4.48 7.50 -13.74
C ASP A 75 4.87 7.75 -12.28
N PHE A 76 4.14 7.14 -11.34
CA PHE A 76 4.45 7.23 -9.92
C PHE A 76 5.80 6.61 -9.57
N ILE A 77 6.12 5.43 -10.12
CA ILE A 77 7.42 4.78 -9.91
C ILE A 77 8.56 5.64 -10.46
N GLU A 78 8.41 6.18 -11.67
CA GLU A 78 9.41 7.06 -12.29
C GLU A 78 9.63 8.33 -11.47
N PHE A 79 8.54 8.98 -11.04
CA PHE A 79 8.60 10.12 -10.12
C PHE A 79 9.33 9.76 -8.82
N SER A 80 9.00 8.61 -8.24
CA SER A 80 9.55 8.16 -6.96
C SER A 80 11.04 7.82 -7.07
N ASP A 81 11.48 7.23 -8.19
CA ASP A 81 12.89 6.96 -8.46
C ASP A 81 13.71 8.26 -8.54
N HIS A 82 13.19 9.26 -9.25
CA HIS A 82 13.81 10.58 -9.30
C HIS A 82 13.85 11.27 -7.94
N LEU A 83 12.79 11.11 -7.14
CA LEU A 83 12.73 11.65 -5.79
C LEU A 83 13.80 11.03 -4.89
N VAL A 84 13.93 9.70 -4.91
CA VAL A 84 14.94 8.96 -4.15
C VAL A 84 16.35 9.40 -4.56
N GLU A 85 16.64 9.50 -5.86
CA GLU A 85 17.93 9.98 -6.36
C GLU A 85 18.22 11.44 -5.94
N ALA A 86 17.20 12.30 -5.97
CA ALA A 86 17.33 13.70 -5.57
C ALA A 86 17.58 13.86 -4.06
N ILE A 87 16.96 13.01 -3.24
CA ILE A 87 17.22 12.90 -1.79
C ILE A 87 18.66 12.45 -1.54
N ASP A 88 19.11 11.38 -2.21
CA ASP A 88 20.44 10.81 -2.04
C ASP A 88 21.56 11.75 -2.50
N SER A 89 21.30 12.53 -3.55
CA SER A 89 22.22 13.55 -4.05
C SER A 89 22.16 14.88 -3.29
N GLY A 90 21.28 15.00 -2.29
CA GLY A 90 21.09 16.21 -1.48
C GLY A 90 20.54 17.42 -2.25
N ARG A 91 20.09 17.23 -3.50
CA ARG A 91 19.61 18.30 -4.40
C ARG A 91 18.21 18.80 -4.06
N LEU A 92 17.46 18.04 -3.27
CA LEU A 92 16.02 18.25 -3.06
C LEU A 92 15.66 19.37 -2.07
N LEU A 93 16.61 19.84 -1.25
CA LEU A 93 16.30 20.66 -0.07
C LEU A 93 15.93 22.12 -0.40
N GLU A 94 16.34 22.64 -1.56
CA GLU A 94 16.07 24.03 -1.96
C GLU A 94 14.78 24.18 -2.79
N ASP A 95 14.45 23.21 -3.65
CA ASP A 95 13.33 23.32 -4.60
C ASP A 95 11.96 22.89 -4.02
N MET A 96 11.92 22.04 -3.00
CA MET A 96 10.67 21.45 -2.48
C MET A 96 10.16 22.02 -1.16
N LYS A 97 10.75 23.14 -0.69
CA LYS A 97 10.36 23.74 0.60
C LYS A 97 8.98 24.41 0.49
N GLY A 98 7.93 23.66 0.83
CA GLY A 98 6.55 24.17 0.90
C GLY A 98 5.61 23.67 -0.21
N VAL A 99 6.05 22.73 -1.05
CA VAL A 99 5.19 22.02 -2.01
C VAL A 99 4.81 20.68 -1.40
N ASP A 100 3.52 20.45 -1.18
CA ASP A 100 3.03 19.11 -0.85
C ASP A 100 2.92 18.30 -2.14
N VAL A 101 4.02 17.62 -2.49
CA VAL A 101 4.13 16.84 -3.72
C VAL A 101 3.12 15.67 -3.75
N PHE A 102 2.55 15.31 -2.59
CA PHE A 102 1.61 14.20 -2.46
C PHE A 102 0.14 14.63 -2.30
N GLU A 103 -0.16 15.93 -2.27
CA GLU A 103 -1.53 16.46 -2.42
C GLU A 103 -1.89 16.72 -3.89
N ALA A 104 -0.97 16.48 -4.82
CA ALA A 104 -1.16 16.68 -6.25
C ALA A 104 -2.13 15.64 -6.86
N ASN A 105 -2.74 16.01 -7.99
CA ASN A 105 -3.74 15.18 -8.69
C ASN A 105 -3.20 13.79 -9.07
N GLU A 106 -1.91 13.71 -9.36
CA GLU A 106 -1.17 12.49 -9.69
C GLU A 106 -1.16 11.50 -8.51
N THR A 107 -1.06 11.99 -7.27
CA THR A 107 -1.10 11.13 -6.09
C THR A 107 -2.51 10.63 -5.83
N LEU A 108 -3.54 11.43 -6.11
CA LEU A 108 -4.94 11.00 -6.00
C LEU A 108 -5.27 9.89 -7.00
N GLU A 109 -4.80 10.01 -8.25
CA GLU A 109 -4.97 8.95 -9.25
C GLU A 109 -4.22 7.66 -8.86
N PHE A 110 -3.03 7.77 -8.24
CA PHE A 110 -2.33 6.59 -7.73
C PHE A 110 -3.05 5.94 -6.54
N GLN A 111 -3.59 6.73 -5.61
CA GLN A 111 -4.44 6.22 -4.52
C GLN A 111 -5.68 5.53 -5.06
N ARG A 112 -6.26 6.08 -6.14
CA ARG A 112 -7.38 5.48 -6.84
C ARG A 112 -6.99 4.12 -7.45
N ALA A 113 -5.86 4.06 -8.16
CA ALA A 113 -5.29 2.81 -8.68
C ALA A 113 -5.15 1.74 -7.59
N ALA A 114 -4.65 2.13 -6.41
CA ALA A 114 -4.53 1.25 -5.26
C ALA A 114 -5.89 0.75 -4.74
N SER A 115 -6.86 1.66 -4.59
CA SER A 115 -8.18 1.32 -4.04
C SER A 115 -9.07 0.51 -4.99
N GLU A 116 -8.90 0.68 -6.30
CA GLU A 116 -9.70 0.02 -7.34
C GLU A 116 -9.05 -1.27 -7.84
N HIS A 117 -7.89 -1.66 -7.30
CA HIS A 117 -7.20 -2.87 -7.72
C HIS A 117 -8.06 -4.13 -7.45
N PRO A 118 -8.30 -5.01 -8.45
CA PRO A 118 -9.17 -6.20 -8.29
C PRO A 118 -8.71 -7.18 -7.21
N SER A 119 -7.39 -7.25 -6.99
CA SER A 119 -6.79 -7.92 -5.82
C SER A 119 -6.57 -6.90 -4.69
N PRO A 120 -7.22 -7.05 -3.52
CA PRO A 120 -7.02 -6.16 -2.37
C PRO A 120 -5.59 -6.20 -1.81
N GLU A 121 -4.93 -7.35 -1.86
CA GLU A 121 -3.55 -7.51 -1.41
C GLU A 121 -2.61 -6.63 -2.24
N MET A 122 -2.79 -6.66 -3.56
CA MET A 122 -2.06 -5.81 -4.49
C MET A 122 -2.38 -4.32 -4.26
N GLY A 123 -3.65 -3.95 -4.07
CA GLY A 123 -4.02 -2.58 -3.72
C GLY A 123 -3.33 -2.07 -2.44
N ALA A 124 -3.19 -2.93 -1.43
CA ALA A 124 -2.46 -2.61 -0.21
C ALA A 124 -0.95 -2.42 -0.46
N GLU A 125 -0.35 -3.19 -1.36
CA GLU A 125 1.05 -3.00 -1.75
C GLU A 125 1.30 -1.68 -2.49
N LEU A 126 0.40 -1.24 -3.38
CA LEU A 126 0.48 0.11 -3.97
C LEU A 126 0.38 1.19 -2.89
N SER A 127 -0.56 1.03 -1.96
CA SER A 127 -0.70 1.96 -0.84
C SER A 127 0.56 2.02 0.03
N ALA A 128 1.23 0.88 0.25
CA ALA A 128 2.49 0.80 0.97
C ALA A 128 3.65 1.47 0.23
N LEU A 129 3.71 1.31 -1.10
CA LEU A 129 4.67 1.99 -1.97
C LEU A 129 4.54 3.52 -1.83
N LEU A 130 3.31 4.06 -1.94
CA LEU A 130 3.03 5.48 -1.74
C LEU A 130 3.44 5.95 -0.34
N ALA A 131 3.06 5.20 0.69
CA ALA A 131 3.37 5.54 2.07
C ALA A 131 4.89 5.56 2.34
N ALA A 132 5.64 4.63 1.75
CA ALA A 132 7.10 4.57 1.88
C ALA A 132 7.76 5.81 1.25
N VAL A 133 7.35 6.18 0.03
CA VAL A 133 7.89 7.36 -0.67
C VAL A 133 7.55 8.63 0.10
N SER A 134 6.29 8.83 0.50
CA SER A 134 5.86 9.97 1.31
C SER A 134 6.61 10.04 2.65
N SER A 135 6.76 8.91 3.33
CA SER A 135 7.48 8.84 4.62
C SER A 135 8.97 9.16 4.45
N SER A 136 9.60 8.71 3.37
CA SER A 136 11.01 9.03 3.07
C SER A 136 11.22 10.52 2.86
N LEU A 137 10.33 11.19 2.12
CA LEU A 137 10.38 12.65 1.89
C LEU A 137 10.17 13.40 3.21
N HIS A 138 9.16 13.05 3.99
CA HIS A 138 8.90 13.71 5.26
C HIS A 138 10.04 13.50 6.27
N ALA A 139 10.65 12.31 6.31
CA ALA A 139 11.82 12.05 7.13
C ALA A 139 13.01 12.91 6.68
N TYR A 140 13.23 13.00 5.37
CA TYR A 140 14.31 13.79 4.78
C TYR A 140 14.17 15.29 5.11
N LEU A 141 12.95 15.84 4.95
CA LEU A 141 12.65 17.24 5.27
C LEU A 141 12.82 17.56 6.76
N ARG A 142 12.70 16.57 7.64
CA ARG A 142 12.97 16.70 9.09
C ARG A 142 14.45 16.47 9.45
N GLY A 143 15.28 16.08 8.50
CA GLY A 143 16.68 15.72 8.72
C GLY A 143 16.89 14.35 9.38
N ASP A 144 15.89 13.47 9.35
CA ASP A 144 15.98 12.10 9.89
C ASP A 144 16.52 11.13 8.83
N THR A 145 17.84 11.08 8.71
CA THR A 145 18.52 10.32 7.65
C THR A 145 18.34 8.81 7.76
N ASP A 146 18.21 8.29 8.99
CA ASP A 146 18.07 6.85 9.22
C ASP A 146 16.68 6.38 8.79
N LEU A 147 15.64 7.14 9.17
CA LEU A 147 14.28 6.85 8.72
C LEU A 147 14.14 7.04 7.21
N THR A 148 14.76 8.06 6.62
CA THR A 148 14.76 8.24 5.15
C THR A 148 15.28 6.99 4.44
N LYS A 149 16.47 6.49 4.83
CA LYS A 149 17.07 5.30 4.23
C LYS A 149 16.22 4.05 4.43
N GLN A 150 15.64 3.90 5.62
CA GLN A 150 14.74 2.78 5.90
C GLN A 150 13.54 2.79 4.93
N GLN A 151 12.90 3.95 4.74
CA GLN A 151 11.73 4.06 3.87
C GLN A 151 12.09 3.93 2.38
N GLN A 152 13.26 4.42 1.95
CA GLN A 152 13.78 4.18 0.60
C GLN A 152 14.02 2.68 0.32
N SER A 153 14.52 1.93 1.32
CA SER A 153 14.66 0.47 1.21
C SER A 153 13.31 -0.21 1.04
N VAL A 154 12.31 0.16 1.87
CA VAL A 154 10.94 -0.38 1.78
C VAL A 154 10.34 -0.07 0.41
N TYR A 155 10.48 1.15 -0.10
CA TYR A 155 10.06 1.52 -1.44
C TYR A 155 10.71 0.61 -2.50
N SER A 156 12.03 0.41 -2.42
CA SER A 156 12.78 -0.42 -3.37
C SER A 156 12.30 -1.87 -3.40
N GLU A 157 11.94 -2.43 -2.24
CA GLU A 157 11.39 -3.78 -2.12
C GLU A 157 10.02 -3.90 -2.83
N TYR A 158 9.09 -2.99 -2.55
CA TYR A 158 7.78 -2.97 -3.22
C TYR A 158 7.91 -2.71 -4.72
N ARG A 159 8.82 -1.82 -5.14
CA ARG A 159 9.09 -1.51 -6.55
C ARG A 159 9.50 -2.75 -7.35
N GLU A 160 10.44 -3.56 -6.83
CA GLU A 160 10.86 -4.79 -7.54
C GLU A 160 9.73 -5.81 -7.61
N MET A 161 8.92 -5.96 -6.57
CA MET A 161 7.74 -6.84 -6.61
C MET A 161 6.74 -6.38 -7.68
N TRP A 162 6.51 -5.07 -7.81
CA TRP A 162 5.62 -4.51 -8.83
C TRP A 162 6.11 -4.74 -10.26
N PHE A 163 7.41 -4.57 -10.53
CA PHE A 163 7.95 -4.83 -11.88
C PHE A 163 7.82 -6.29 -12.31
N GLN A 164 7.90 -7.24 -11.37
CA GLN A 164 7.70 -8.66 -11.70
C GLN A 164 6.28 -8.94 -12.19
N ARG A 165 5.30 -8.22 -11.64
CA ARG A 165 3.87 -8.41 -11.96
C ARG A 165 3.45 -7.62 -13.20
N LEU A 166 3.90 -6.37 -13.34
CA LEU A 166 3.59 -5.55 -14.53
C LEU A 166 4.04 -6.21 -15.84
N ARG A 167 5.13 -6.98 -15.86
CA ARG A 167 5.58 -7.74 -17.05
C ARG A 167 4.59 -8.77 -17.56
N GLN A 168 3.66 -9.20 -16.72
CA GLN A 168 2.61 -10.13 -17.12
C GLN A 168 1.58 -9.43 -18.04
N PHE A 169 1.64 -8.10 -18.14
CA PHE A 169 0.75 -7.25 -18.93
C PHE A 169 1.58 -6.52 -19.99
N PRO A 170 1.37 -6.80 -21.29
CA PRO A 170 2.31 -6.38 -22.34
C PRO A 170 2.09 -4.94 -22.85
N GLN A 171 1.40 -4.06 -22.12
CA GLN A 171 1.03 -2.75 -22.66
C GLN A 171 2.24 -1.80 -22.82
N ASP A 172 3.16 -1.75 -21.86
CA ASP A 172 4.39 -0.93 -21.96
C ASP A 172 5.67 -1.64 -21.47
N ILE A 173 5.98 -2.78 -22.08
CA ILE A 173 7.16 -3.59 -21.73
C ILE A 173 8.47 -2.81 -21.87
N ASP A 174 8.59 -1.93 -22.87
CA ASP A 174 9.81 -1.17 -23.09
C ASP A 174 10.06 -0.17 -21.95
N ARG A 175 9.03 0.54 -21.46
CA ARG A 175 9.16 1.42 -20.30
C ARG A 175 9.49 0.65 -19.04
N ILE A 176 8.83 -0.49 -18.81
CA ILE A 176 9.13 -1.39 -17.69
C ILE A 176 10.60 -1.83 -17.70
N ILE A 177 11.14 -2.19 -18.88
CA ILE A 177 12.55 -2.59 -19.01
C ILE A 177 13.50 -1.42 -18.71
N ARG A 178 13.17 -0.20 -19.17
CA ARG A 178 13.98 0.99 -18.91
C ARG A 178 14.01 1.33 -17.43
N LEU A 179 12.85 1.43 -16.79
CA LEU A 179 12.75 1.81 -15.38
C LEU A 179 13.52 0.84 -14.48
N ARG A 180 13.46 -0.47 -14.72
CA ARG A 180 14.24 -1.42 -13.91
C ARG A 180 15.76 -1.24 -13.98
N ARG A 181 16.28 -0.72 -15.10
CA ARG A 181 17.73 -0.50 -15.28
C ARG A 181 18.21 0.80 -14.66
N ALA A 182 17.28 1.74 -14.40
CA ALA A 182 17.53 2.92 -13.61
C ALA A 182 17.59 2.54 -12.13
#